data_AF-A0A524M1W3-F1
#
_entry.id   AF-A0A524M1W3-F1
#
_cell.length_a   1.000
_cell.length_b   1.000
_cell.length_c   1.000
_cell.angle_alpha   90.00
_cell.angle_beta   90.00
_cell.angle_gamma   90.00
#
_symmetry.space_group_name_H-M   'P 1'
#
loop_
_entity.id
_entity.type
_entity.pdbx_description
1 polymer ?
#
loop_
_entity_poly.entity_id
_entity_poly.type
_entity_poly.pdbx_seq_one_letter_code
_entity_poly.pdbx_strand_id
1 'polypeptide(L)'
;MQGQFLSIVLGFQLFLLVGYLFFAIFRTYPTREDSISLMSWITVFIGLLTFGLFGSVVFVISMMPISDIILALSLIFADIIGLYLLVDDTLKKRGQNN
;
A
#
# COMPACT_ATOMS: atom_id res chain seq x y z
N MET A 1 -21.91 12.86 7.02
CA MET A 1 -20.52 12.99 6.52
C MET A 1 -19.66 11.73 6.77
N GLN A 2 -19.90 10.94 7.82
CA GLN A 2 -19.21 9.65 8.10
C GLN A 2 -19.17 8.66 6.91
N GLY A 3 -20.27 8.47 6.17
CA GLY A 3 -20.30 7.52 5.05
C GLY A 3 -19.34 7.85 3.89
N GLN A 4 -18.93 9.12 3.75
CA GLN A 4 -17.97 9.52 2.72
C GLN A 4 -16.55 9.08 3.07
N PHE A 5 -16.15 9.13 4.35
CA PHE A 5 -14.81 8.71 4.75
C PHE A 5 -14.61 7.20 4.59
N LEU A 6 -15.57 6.39 5.04
CA LEU A 6 -15.51 4.94 4.85
C LEU A 6 -15.39 4.57 3.36
N SER A 7 -16.13 5.28 2.50
CA SER A 7 -16.08 5.08 1.04
C SER A 7 -14.70 5.42 0.45
N ILE A 8 -14.07 6.48 0.95
CA ILE A 8 -12.71 6.89 0.52
C ILE A 8 -11.69 5.84 0.96
N VAL A 9 -11.71 5.43 2.24
CA VAL A 9 -10.80 4.41 2.78
C VAL A 9 -10.95 3.09 2.02
N LEU A 10 -12.17 2.62 1.79
CA LEU A 10 -12.43 1.41 1.01
C LEU A 10 -11.93 1.53 -0.44
N GLY A 11 -12.10 2.69 -1.06
CA GLY A 11 -11.58 2.95 -2.40
C GLY A 11 -10.06 2.83 -2.46
N PHE A 12 -9.35 3.47 -1.54
CA PHE A 12 -7.90 3.36 -1.44
C PHE A 12 -7.43 1.93 -1.13
N GLN A 13 -8.12 1.23 -0.23
CA GLN A 13 -7.80 -0.18 0.09
C GLN A 13 -7.93 -1.08 -1.14
N LEU A 14 -8.94 -0.84 -1.98
CA LEU A 14 -9.12 -1.57 -3.23
C LEU A 14 -7.97 -1.28 -4.21
N PHE A 15 -7.56 -0.01 -4.34
CA PHE A 15 -6.39 0.37 -5.14
C PHE A 15 -5.08 -0.25 -4.62
N LEU A 16 -4.87 -0.26 -3.31
CA LEU A 16 -3.72 -0.91 -2.68
C LEU A 16 -3.72 -2.41 -2.97
N LEU A 17 -4.86 -3.09 -2.80
CA LEU A 17 -5.01 -4.51 -3.07
C LEU A 17 -4.69 -4.85 -4.53
N VAL A 18 -5.17 -4.03 -5.47
CA VAL A 18 -4.81 -4.16 -6.89
C VAL A 18 -3.30 -3.97 -7.11
N GLY A 19 -2.69 -2.97 -6.45
CA GLY A 19 -1.24 -2.76 -6.50
C GLY A 19 -0.43 -3.96 -5.99
N TYR A 20 -0.83 -4.54 -4.85
CA TYR A 20 -0.23 -5.76 -4.30
C TYR A 20 -0.39 -6.96 -5.25
N LEU A 21 -1.56 -7.09 -5.91
CA LEU A 21 -1.80 -8.13 -6.89
C LEU A 21 -0.85 -8.01 -8.09
N PHE A 22 -0.68 -6.80 -8.65
CA PHE A 22 0.28 -6.56 -9.71
C PHE A 22 1.70 -6.91 -9.29
N PHE A 23 2.12 -6.47 -8.09
CA PHE A 23 3.43 -6.82 -7.55
C PHE A 23 3.63 -8.35 -7.48
N ALA A 24 2.63 -9.10 -6.99
CA ALA A 24 2.68 -10.55 -6.92
C ALA A 24 2.76 -11.22 -8.30
N ILE A 25 2.04 -10.69 -9.30
CA ILE A 25 2.10 -11.18 -10.68
C ILE A 25 3.51 -10.97 -11.26
N PHE A 26 4.06 -9.76 -11.17
CA PHE A 26 5.43 -9.48 -11.64
C PHE A 26 6.50 -10.25 -10.87
N ARG A 27 6.23 -10.57 -9.59
CA ARG A 27 7.10 -11.44 -8.80
C ARG A 27 7.12 -12.87 -9.34
N THR A 28 5.96 -13.39 -9.74
CA THR A 28 5.73 -14.81 -10.10
C THR A 28 6.10 -15.11 -11.56
N TYR A 29 5.88 -14.15 -12.47
CA TYR A 29 6.18 -14.29 -13.89
C TYR A 29 7.35 -13.37 -14.26
N PRO A 30 8.61 -13.83 -14.15
CA PRO A 30 9.77 -13.03 -14.49
C PRO A 30 9.85 -12.83 -16.01
N THR A 31 9.26 -11.76 -16.51
CA THR A 31 9.45 -11.30 -17.89
C THR A 31 10.63 -10.33 -17.94
N ARG A 32 11.83 -10.85 -18.30
CA ARG A 32 13.06 -10.09 -18.61
C ARG A 32 13.53 -9.07 -17.54
N GLU A 33 14.71 -8.48 -17.79
CA GLU A 33 15.44 -7.53 -16.92
C GLU A 33 14.60 -6.33 -16.43
N ASP A 34 13.54 -5.96 -17.16
CA ASP A 34 12.65 -4.84 -16.81
C ASP A 34 11.72 -5.11 -15.61
N SER A 35 11.54 -6.38 -15.23
CA SER A 35 10.65 -6.78 -14.12
C SER A 35 11.07 -6.17 -12.77
N ILE A 36 12.37 -6.00 -12.51
CA ILE A 36 12.86 -5.39 -11.26
C ILE A 36 12.53 -3.90 -11.21
N SER A 37 12.68 -3.20 -12.34
CA SER A 37 12.32 -1.79 -12.44
C SER A 37 10.81 -1.60 -12.22
N LEU A 38 9.98 -2.44 -12.84
CA LEU A 38 8.53 -2.42 -12.65
C LEU A 38 8.13 -2.72 -11.20
N MET A 39 8.73 -3.73 -10.55
CA MET A 39 8.48 -4.03 -9.14
C MET A 39 8.85 -2.83 -8.24
N SER A 40 9.97 -2.15 -8.52
CA SER A 40 10.35 -0.93 -7.80
C SER A 40 9.35 0.21 -8.00
N TRP A 41 8.87 0.43 -9.23
CA TRP A 41 7.87 1.47 -9.53
C TRP A 41 6.54 1.20 -8.81
N ILE A 42 6.09 -0.05 -8.81
CA ILE A 42 4.87 -0.46 -8.09
C ILE A 42 5.04 -0.27 -6.59
N THR A 43 6.20 -0.62 -6.04
CA THR A 43 6.52 -0.39 -4.62
C THR A 43 6.41 1.08 -4.24
N VAL A 44 7.01 1.98 -5.03
CA VAL A 44 6.94 3.42 -4.80
C VAL A 44 5.51 3.92 -4.91
N PHE A 45 4.76 3.46 -5.91
CA PHE A 45 3.36 3.83 -6.10
C PHE A 45 2.47 3.41 -4.92
N ILE A 46 2.61 2.17 -4.44
CA ILE A 46 1.92 1.67 -3.24
C ILE A 46 2.29 2.54 -2.03
N GLY A 47 3.57 2.92 -1.88
CA GLY A 47 3.99 3.80 -0.80
C GLY A 47 3.41 5.20 -0.85
N LEU A 48 3.29 5.78 -2.04
CA LEU A 48 2.67 7.09 -2.22
C LEU A 48 1.18 7.05 -1.85
N LEU A 49 0.47 6.00 -2.27
CA LEU A 49 -0.93 5.77 -1.88
C LEU A 49 -1.11 5.57 -0.38
N THR A 50 -0.25 4.75 0.24
CA THR A 50 -0.28 4.49 1.68
C THR A 50 -0.04 5.78 2.48
N PHE A 51 0.90 6.61 2.04
CA PHE A 51 1.17 7.91 2.67
C PHE A 51 0.01 8.89 2.49
N GLY A 52 -0.61 8.93 1.30
CA GLY A 52 -1.81 9.73 1.04
C GLY A 52 -2.99 9.34 1.92
N LEU A 53 -3.19 8.04 2.13
CA LEU A 53 -4.22 7.53 3.04
C LEU A 53 -3.91 7.91 4.49
N PHE A 54 -2.68 7.70 4.93
CA PHE A 54 -2.23 8.09 6.27
C PHE A 54 -2.47 9.58 6.54
N GLY A 55 -2.06 10.45 5.62
CA GLY A 55 -2.29 11.90 5.74
C GLY A 55 -3.78 12.25 5.80
N SER A 56 -4.60 11.60 4.97
CA SER A 56 -6.05 11.78 4.96
C SER A 56 -6.69 11.38 6.28
N VAL A 57 -6.25 10.26 6.89
CA VAL A 57 -6.75 9.81 8.19
C VAL A 57 -6.35 10.79 9.29
N VAL A 58 -5.08 11.23 9.33
CA VAL A 58 -4.59 12.20 10.34
C VAL A 58 -5.38 13.50 10.31
N PHE A 59 -5.76 13.98 9.12
CA PHE A 59 -6.54 15.22 8.99
C PHE A 59 -7.96 15.12 9.55
N VAL A 60 -8.58 13.95 9.49
CA VAL A 60 -10.01 13.77 9.83
C VAL A 60 -10.20 13.00 11.15
N ILE A 61 -9.12 12.49 11.76
CA ILE A 61 -9.17 11.66 12.97
C ILE A 61 -9.88 12.34 14.16
N SER A 62 -9.76 13.67 14.28
CA SER A 62 -10.39 14.46 15.34
C SER A 62 -11.92 14.54 15.22
N MET A 63 -12.46 14.23 14.04
CA MET A 63 -13.89 14.28 13.73
C MET A 63 -14.52 12.88 13.66
N MET A 64 -13.76 11.81 13.92
CA MET A 64 -14.22 10.43 13.80
C MET A 64 -14.70 9.84 15.12
N PRO A 65 -15.67 8.90 15.07
CA PRO A 65 -16.00 8.08 16.22
C PRO A 65 -14.85 7.11 16.52
N ILE A 66 -14.69 6.75 17.79
CA ILE A 66 -13.58 5.90 18.25
C ILE A 66 -13.52 4.56 17.52
N SER A 67 -14.67 3.97 17.15
CA SER A 67 -14.74 2.73 16.37
C SER A 67 -14.04 2.83 15.01
N ASP A 68 -14.26 3.94 14.30
CA ASP A 68 -13.73 4.14 12.95
C ASP A 68 -12.24 4.47 13.01
N ILE A 69 -11.81 5.16 14.08
CA ILE A 69 -10.38 5.42 14.35
C ILE A 69 -9.62 4.11 14.54
N ILE A 70 -10.16 3.18 15.34
CA ILE A 70 -9.51 1.87 15.58
C ILE A 70 -9.41 1.09 14.27
N LEU A 71 -10.47 1.06 13.47
CA LEU A 71 -10.47 0.40 12.16
C LEU A 71 -9.44 1.03 11.21
N ALA A 72 -9.44 2.35 11.07
CA ALA A 72 -8.50 3.06 10.20
C ALA A 72 -7.04 2.83 10.64
N LEU A 73 -6.75 2.89 11.93
CA LEU A 73 -5.41 2.60 12.46
C LEU A 73 -5.00 1.15 12.22
N SER A 74 -5.90 0.18 12.38
CA SER A 74 -5.60 -1.23 12.11
C SER A 74 -5.27 -1.48 10.64
N LEU A 75 -5.99 -0.82 9.72
CA LEU A 75 -5.74 -0.89 8.28
C LEU A 75 -4.39 -0.25 7.93
N ILE A 76 -4.12 0.95 8.43
CA ILE A 76 -2.82 1.63 8.24
C ILE A 76 -1.67 0.75 8.75
N PHE A 77 -1.85 0.11 9.91
CA PHE A 77 -0.82 -0.76 10.46
C PHE A 77 -0.53 -1.96 9.56
N ALA A 78 -1.59 -2.59 9.01
CA ALA A 78 -1.45 -3.65 8.02
C ALA A 78 -0.77 -3.15 6.73
N ASP A 79 -1.12 -1.96 6.25
CA ASP A 79 -0.52 -1.36 5.06
C ASP A 79 0.98 -1.06 5.25
N ILE A 80 1.38 -0.56 6.42
CA ILE A 80 2.79 -0.30 6.75
C ILE A 80 3.59 -1.61 6.78
N ILE A 81 3.05 -2.67 7.39
CA ILE A 81 3.70 -3.99 7.40
C ILE A 81 3.82 -4.53 5.97
N GLY A 82 2.73 -4.44 5.19
CA GLY A 82 2.71 -4.87 3.79
C GLY A 82 3.77 -4.15 2.96
N LEU A 83 3.88 -2.83 3.13
CA LEU A 83 4.88 -2.01 2.44
C LEU A 83 6.31 -2.37 2.85
N TYR A 84 6.55 -2.58 4.16
CA TYR A 84 7.87 -3.00 4.64
C TYR A 84 8.32 -4.33 4.02
N LEU A 85 7.43 -5.32 4.00
CA LEU A 85 7.69 -6.62 3.36
C LEU A 85 7.95 -6.48 1.86
N LEU A 86 7.21 -5.58 1.20
CA LEU A 86 7.32 -5.34 -0.24
C LEU A 86 8.64 -4.65 -0.60
N VAL A 87 9.08 -3.67 0.19
CA VAL A 87 10.40 -3.03 0.05
C VAL A 87 11.53 -4.04 0.28
N ASP A 88 11.45 -4.87 1.33
CA ASP A 88 12.46 -5.89 1.63
C ASP A 88 12.60 -6.91 0.49
N ASP A 89 11.48 -7.41 -0.05
CA ASP A 89 11.47 -8.37 -1.18
C ASP A 89 12.06 -7.74 -2.45
N THR A 90 11.78 -6.46 -2.70
CA THR A 90 12.31 -5.73 -3.86
C THR A 90 13.81 -5.48 -3.75
N LEU A 91 14.30 -5.11 -2.55
CA LEU A 91 15.72 -4.91 -2.27
C LEU A 91 16.51 -6.22 -2.38
N LYS A 92 15.97 -7.33 -1.85
CA LYS A 92 16.59 -8.66 -1.95
C LYS A 92 16.74 -9.12 -3.40
N LYS A 93 15.68 -8.98 -4.21
CA LYS A 93 15.75 -9.29 -5.66
C LYS A 93 16.78 -8.45 -6.39
N ARG A 94 16.92 -7.17 -6.04
CA ARG A 94 17.92 -6.27 -6.64
C ARG A 94 19.36 -6.68 -6.25
N GLY A 95 19.58 -7.11 -5.01
CA GLY A 95 20.89 -7.55 -4.54
C GLY A 95 21.37 -8.89 -5.13
N GLN A 96 20.45 -9.75 -5.59
CA GLN A 96 20.79 -11.01 -6.27
C GLN A 96 21.16 -10.84 -7.75
N ASN A 97 20.83 -9.69 -8.36
CA ASN A 97 21.05 -9.43 -9.78
C ASN A 97 22.31 -8.60 -10.08
N ASN A 98 23.12 -8.33 -9.05
CA ASN A 98 24.45 -7.70 -9.12
C ASN A 98 25.53 -8.76 -8.88
#